data_AF-A0AAW0CQ60-F1
#
_entry.id   AF-A0AAW0CQ60-F1
#
_cell.length_a   1.000
_cell.length_b   1.000
_cell.length_c   1.000
_cell.angle_alpha   90.00
_cell.angle_beta   90.00
_cell.angle_gamma   90.00
#
_symmetry.space_group_name_H-M   'P 1'
#
loop_
_entity.id
_entity.type
_entity.pdbx_description
1 polymer ?
#
loop_
_entity_poly.entity_id
_entity_poly.type
_entity_poly.pdbx_seq_one_letter_code
_entity_poly.pdbx_strand_id
1 'polypeptide(L)'
;MLHGRFDRGMDLSPQASLHVLIRSTSEQFPTSIDSPDGRNVVLLYRLHILSALMSGGRTVVAAKIDESGEEVFGGVAVWFPPNEALNIWNIRRMAKAGVFKLLKGWGIVAFFRAISLLENSEIGMKRAFEDRSKLVGKVLKPKDSWHLQAIMTSKAFEGRGLMSLLQREGFAHAIKVAKSAGQEVKPITLEASSDRARDRYFHLGYEFAPNQPFILGKGKVDDNGLKTSSSEKATGIRIYCMINWNPDPEHGRKESKN
;
A
#
# COMPACT_ATOMS: atom_id res chain seq x y z
N MET A 1 -4.61 23.31 -6.87
CA MET A 1 -3.25 23.52 -6.34
C MET A 1 -3.40 23.51 -4.81
N LEU A 2 -3.28 22.34 -4.17
CA LEU A 2 -3.54 22.16 -2.73
C LEU A 2 -2.32 22.69 -1.94
N HIS A 3 -2.52 23.74 -1.15
CA HIS A 3 -1.50 24.37 -0.29
C HIS A 3 -1.64 23.89 1.16
N GLY A 4 -1.70 22.58 1.40
CA GLY A 4 -1.68 22.03 2.75
C GLY A 4 -0.26 21.97 3.32
N ARG A 5 -0.08 22.36 4.58
CA ARG A 5 1.21 22.31 5.29
C ARG A 5 1.52 20.86 5.69
N PHE A 6 2.49 20.25 5.03
CA PHE A 6 2.99 18.93 5.42
C PHE A 6 3.91 19.06 6.64
N ASP A 7 3.52 18.44 7.75
CA ASP A 7 4.26 18.49 9.01
C ASP A 7 5.57 17.67 8.93
N ARG A 8 6.67 18.20 9.49
CA ARG A 8 8.07 17.74 9.30
C ARG A 8 8.45 16.46 10.05
N GLY A 9 7.53 15.51 10.16
CA GLY A 9 7.72 14.31 10.99
C GLY A 9 6.94 13.10 10.49
N MET A 10 6.77 12.94 9.17
CA MET A 10 6.16 11.73 8.63
C MET A 10 7.12 10.53 8.71
N ASP A 11 7.11 9.83 9.86
CA ASP A 11 7.55 8.45 9.91
C ASP A 11 6.37 7.57 9.48
N LEU A 12 6.51 7.03 8.28
CA LEU A 12 5.47 6.36 7.52
C LEU A 12 5.45 4.90 7.98
N SER A 13 4.28 4.37 8.34
CA SER A 13 4.06 2.91 8.47
C SER A 13 3.57 2.41 7.11
N PRO A 14 4.45 2.13 6.12
CA PRO A 14 4.03 2.00 4.73
C PRO A 14 3.81 0.54 4.40
N GLN A 15 3.13 0.28 3.28
CA GLN A 15 3.06 -1.05 2.70
C GLN A 15 4.41 -1.51 2.13
N ALA A 16 4.49 -2.83 1.91
CA ALA A 16 5.66 -3.61 1.50
C ALA A 16 6.47 -2.99 0.38
N SER A 17 5.79 -2.62 -0.71
CA SER A 17 6.43 -2.07 -1.89
C SER A 17 7.10 -0.74 -1.57
N LEU A 18 6.34 0.24 -1.09
CA LEU A 18 6.78 1.62 -0.87
C LEU A 18 7.92 1.78 0.15
N HIS A 19 7.89 1.09 1.29
CA HIS A 19 8.93 1.25 2.32
C HIS A 19 10.28 0.72 1.84
N VAL A 20 10.26 -0.44 1.17
CA VAL A 20 11.44 -1.04 0.53
C VAL A 20 11.96 -0.15 -0.58
N LEU A 21 11.05 0.39 -1.38
CA LEU A 21 11.36 1.29 -2.48
C LEU A 21 12.14 2.51 -1.99
N ILE A 22 11.67 3.16 -0.93
CA ILE A 22 12.28 4.36 -0.34
C ILE A 22 13.64 4.04 0.29
N ARG A 23 13.71 2.96 1.10
CA ARG A 23 14.99 2.55 1.73
C ARG A 23 16.00 2.05 0.72
N SER A 24 15.59 1.40 -0.38
CA SER A 24 16.54 0.94 -1.42
C SER A 24 17.34 2.05 -2.10
N THR A 25 16.92 3.31 -1.89
CA THR A 25 17.57 4.52 -2.44
C THR A 25 18.16 5.44 -1.39
N SER A 26 17.89 5.23 -0.09
CA SER A 26 18.40 6.05 1.00
C SER A 26 18.60 5.22 2.28
N GLU A 27 19.74 5.37 2.95
CA GLU A 27 20.05 4.65 4.19
C GLU A 27 19.14 5.08 5.37
N GLN A 28 18.56 6.28 5.29
CA GLN A 28 17.65 6.84 6.30
C GLN A 28 16.40 7.39 5.64
N PHE A 29 15.26 7.26 6.33
CA PHE A 29 14.02 7.87 5.86
C PHE A 29 14.17 9.40 5.84
N PRO A 30 13.80 10.09 4.75
CA PRO A 30 14.03 11.52 4.66
C PRO A 30 13.21 12.27 5.71
N THR A 31 13.90 13.11 6.49
CA THR A 31 13.30 13.95 7.53
C THR A 31 12.76 15.28 7.00
N SER A 32 13.06 15.61 5.73
CA SER A 32 12.60 16.81 5.06
C SER A 32 12.18 16.50 3.63
N ILE A 33 11.06 17.09 3.20
CA ILE A 33 10.59 17.04 1.80
C ILE A 33 11.53 17.79 0.85
N ASP A 34 12.36 18.69 1.37
CA ASP A 34 13.26 19.52 0.58
C ASP A 34 14.57 18.81 0.23
N SER A 35 14.88 17.70 0.93
CA SER A 35 16.06 16.87 0.62
C SER A 35 15.85 16.10 -0.69
N PRO A 36 16.92 15.70 -1.40
CA PRO A 36 16.82 14.87 -2.60
C PRO A 36 15.97 13.60 -2.37
N ASP A 37 16.19 12.92 -1.25
CA ASP A 37 15.45 11.72 -0.87
C ASP A 37 13.99 12.02 -0.55
N GLY A 38 13.71 13.12 0.16
CA GLY A 38 12.35 13.59 0.42
C GLY A 38 11.56 13.87 -0.86
N ARG A 39 12.20 14.53 -1.84
CA ARG A 39 11.59 14.78 -3.15
C ARG A 39 11.29 13.48 -3.89
N ASN A 40 12.20 12.50 -3.83
CA ASN A 40 12.00 11.20 -4.44
C ASN A 40 10.82 10.44 -3.80
N VAL A 41 10.69 10.49 -2.47
CA VAL A 41 9.54 9.93 -1.74
C VAL A 41 8.23 10.59 -2.19
N VAL A 42 8.21 11.92 -2.29
CA VAL A 42 7.04 12.67 -2.79
C VAL A 42 6.69 12.28 -4.22
N LEU A 43 7.69 12.14 -5.10
CA LEU A 43 7.49 11.70 -6.48
C LEU A 43 6.91 10.29 -6.55
N LEU A 44 7.37 9.38 -5.67
CA LEU A 44 6.85 8.02 -5.59
C LEU A 44 5.39 8.01 -5.13
N TYR A 45 5.03 8.72 -4.07
CA TYR A 45 3.62 8.80 -3.65
C TYR A 45 2.74 9.45 -4.70
N ARG A 46 3.23 10.50 -5.34
CA ARG A 46 2.56 11.12 -6.48
C ARG A 46 2.34 10.11 -7.60
N LEU A 47 3.32 9.25 -7.91
CA LEU A 47 3.19 8.21 -8.91
C LEU A 47 2.04 7.25 -8.57
N HIS A 48 1.97 6.75 -7.33
CA HIS A 48 0.92 5.82 -6.91
C HIS A 48 -0.47 6.47 -6.89
N ILE A 49 -0.59 7.66 -6.27
CA ILE A 49 -1.86 8.39 -6.17
C ILE A 49 -2.40 8.72 -7.57
N LEU A 50 -1.56 9.29 -8.45
CA LEU A 50 -2.02 9.64 -9.80
C LEU A 50 -2.32 8.40 -10.64
N SER A 51 -1.52 7.32 -10.52
CA SER A 51 -1.81 6.07 -11.21
C SER A 51 -3.15 5.48 -10.78
N ALA A 52 -3.45 5.46 -9.48
CA ALA A 52 -4.73 4.99 -8.97
C ALA A 52 -5.89 5.83 -9.52
N LEU A 53 -5.80 7.17 -9.42
CA LEU A 53 -6.84 8.07 -9.93
C LEU A 53 -7.08 7.91 -11.45
N MET A 54 -6.01 7.75 -12.24
CA MET A 54 -6.12 7.52 -13.69
C MET A 54 -6.68 6.15 -14.06
N SER A 55 -6.63 5.19 -13.14
CA SER A 55 -7.21 3.85 -13.27
C SER A 55 -8.63 3.76 -12.68
N GLY A 56 -9.27 4.89 -12.34
CA GLY A 56 -10.59 4.89 -11.71
C GLY A 56 -10.57 4.42 -10.25
N GLY A 57 -9.39 4.38 -9.64
CA GLY A 57 -9.19 4.09 -8.23
C GLY A 57 -9.58 5.25 -7.32
N ARG A 58 -9.33 5.05 -6.03
CA ARG A 58 -9.76 5.96 -4.97
C ARG A 58 -8.59 6.35 -4.09
N THR A 59 -8.49 7.63 -3.80
CA THR A 59 -7.60 8.15 -2.76
C THR A 59 -8.46 8.72 -1.65
N VAL A 60 -8.25 8.24 -0.43
CA VAL A 60 -9.00 8.62 0.77
C VAL A 60 -8.04 9.35 1.67
N VAL A 61 -8.44 10.51 2.17
CA VAL A 61 -7.60 11.34 3.02
C VAL A 61 -8.33 11.59 4.33
N ALA A 62 -7.68 11.28 5.45
CA ALA A 62 -8.14 11.69 6.76
C ALA A 62 -7.59 13.09 7.03
N ALA A 63 -8.47 14.09 7.08
CA ALA A 63 -8.13 15.48 7.31
C ALA A 63 -8.95 16.05 8.46
N LYS A 64 -8.41 17.07 9.12
CA LYS A 64 -9.15 17.95 10.02
C LYS A 64 -8.79 19.41 9.74
N ILE A 65 -9.70 20.32 10.08
CA ILE A 65 -9.37 21.74 10.17
C ILE A 65 -8.80 22.00 11.56
N ASP A 66 -7.66 22.68 11.65
CA ASP A 66 -7.08 23.09 12.93
C ASP A 66 -7.65 24.42 13.44
N GLU A 67 -7.18 24.87 14.60
CA GLU A 67 -7.63 26.11 15.24
C GLU A 67 -7.31 27.36 14.41
N SER A 68 -6.32 27.28 13.51
CA SER A 68 -5.96 28.36 12.59
C SER A 68 -6.80 28.38 11.30
N GLY A 69 -7.70 27.40 11.13
CA GLY A 69 -8.51 27.23 9.93
C GLY A 69 -7.81 26.44 8.82
N GLU A 70 -6.64 25.86 9.07
CA GLU A 70 -5.84 25.17 8.07
C GLU A 70 -6.14 23.66 8.01
N GLU A 71 -6.06 23.08 6.81
CA GLU A 71 -6.22 21.64 6.60
C GLU A 71 -4.98 20.87 7.08
N VAL A 72 -5.19 19.98 8.04
CA VAL A 72 -4.15 19.07 8.56
C VAL A 72 -4.49 17.64 8.18
N PHE A 73 -3.60 17.00 7.42
CA PHE A 73 -3.75 15.63 6.97
C PHE A 73 -3.18 14.63 7.98
N GLY A 74 -4.05 13.78 8.52
CA GLY A 74 -3.69 12.71 9.45
C GLY A 74 -3.32 11.40 8.78
N GLY A 75 -3.78 11.14 7.55
CA GLY A 75 -3.45 9.93 6.81
C GLY A 75 -4.04 9.86 5.41
N VAL A 76 -3.57 8.90 4.63
CA VAL A 76 -4.01 8.66 3.25
C VAL A 76 -4.08 7.16 2.97
N ALA A 77 -5.05 6.74 2.17
CA ALA A 77 -5.13 5.41 1.59
C ALA A 77 -5.36 5.49 0.07
N VAL A 78 -4.67 4.64 -0.69
CA VAL A 78 -4.70 4.62 -2.16
C VAL A 78 -5.14 3.23 -2.61
N TRP A 79 -6.23 3.19 -3.38
CA TRP A 79 -6.93 1.99 -3.76
C TRP A 79 -7.02 1.88 -5.28
N PHE A 80 -6.72 0.70 -5.81
CA PHE A 80 -7.04 0.33 -7.19
C PHE A 80 -8.34 -0.50 -7.23
N PRO A 81 -9.20 -0.27 -8.22
CA PRO A 81 -10.42 -1.04 -8.40
C PRO A 81 -10.09 -2.41 -9.03
N PRO A 82 -11.05 -3.35 -9.04
CA PRO A 82 -10.92 -4.60 -9.77
C PRO A 82 -10.54 -4.37 -11.24
N ASN A 83 -9.72 -5.28 -11.76
CA ASN A 83 -9.10 -5.31 -13.08
C ASN A 83 -8.05 -4.23 -13.34
N GLU A 84 -7.74 -3.41 -12.34
CA GLU A 84 -6.71 -2.38 -12.42
C GLU A 84 -5.66 -2.60 -11.33
N ALA A 85 -4.44 -2.20 -11.64
CA ALA A 85 -3.30 -2.22 -10.73
C ALA A 85 -2.28 -1.19 -11.22
N LEU A 86 -1.17 -1.03 -10.51
CA LEU A 86 -0.05 -0.25 -11.01
C LEU A 86 0.57 -0.92 -12.24
N ASN A 87 0.08 -0.56 -13.43
CA ASN A 87 0.59 -1.07 -14.69
C ASN A 87 1.76 -0.20 -15.19
N ILE A 88 2.97 -0.60 -14.81
CA ILE A 88 4.23 0.05 -15.20
C ILE A 88 4.47 0.07 -16.72
N TRP A 89 3.85 -0.86 -17.46
CA TRP A 89 4.00 -0.98 -18.91
C TRP A 89 3.07 -0.05 -19.67
N ASN A 90 2.11 0.56 -18.99
CA ASN A 90 1.34 1.67 -19.56
C ASN A 90 2.17 2.96 -19.53
N ILE A 91 3.15 3.05 -20.45
CA ILE A 91 4.13 4.13 -20.52
C ILE A 91 3.44 5.51 -20.54
N ARG A 92 2.30 5.64 -21.23
CA ARG A 92 1.54 6.90 -21.29
C ARG A 92 1.00 7.31 -19.91
N ARG A 93 0.40 6.39 -19.15
CA ARG A 93 -0.07 6.67 -17.78
C ARG A 93 1.13 6.93 -16.85
N MET A 94 2.16 6.10 -16.90
CA MET A 94 3.35 6.24 -16.06
C MET A 94 4.09 7.57 -16.28
N ALA A 95 4.20 8.02 -17.53
CA ALA A 95 4.75 9.33 -17.87
C ALA A 95 3.95 10.46 -17.23
N LYS A 96 2.62 10.44 -17.34
CA LYS A 96 1.72 11.42 -16.71
C LYS A 96 1.81 11.41 -15.19
N ALA A 97 1.96 10.23 -14.59
CA ALA A 97 2.13 10.07 -13.15
C ALA A 97 3.52 10.53 -12.66
N GLY A 98 4.49 10.72 -13.57
CA GLY A 98 5.81 11.28 -13.27
C GLY A 98 6.95 10.27 -13.16
N VAL A 99 6.81 9.07 -13.74
CA VAL A 99 7.82 8.00 -13.65
C VAL A 99 9.21 8.43 -14.10
N PHE A 100 9.33 9.30 -15.12
CA PHE A 100 10.63 9.76 -15.61
C PHE A 100 11.38 10.61 -14.59
N LYS A 101 10.67 11.39 -13.77
CA LYS A 101 11.29 12.15 -12.68
C LYS A 101 11.82 11.22 -11.60
N LEU A 102 11.05 10.18 -11.28
CA LEU A 102 11.47 9.13 -10.33
C LEU A 102 12.68 8.36 -10.86
N LEU A 103 12.67 7.94 -12.12
CA LEU A 103 13.79 7.27 -12.78
C LEU A 103 15.07 8.11 -12.78
N LYS A 104 14.96 9.43 -12.99
CA LYS A 104 16.11 10.34 -12.91
C LYS A 104 16.70 10.41 -11.49
N GLY A 105 15.86 10.35 -10.46
CA GLY A 105 16.32 10.37 -9.06
C GLY A 105 16.88 9.04 -8.57
N TRP A 106 16.29 7.92 -8.99
CA TRP A 106 16.60 6.58 -8.47
C TRP A 106 17.54 5.76 -9.34
N GLY A 107 17.61 6.09 -10.62
CA GLY A 107 18.19 5.23 -11.63
C GLY A 107 17.27 4.05 -12.00
N ILE A 108 17.48 3.56 -13.22
CA ILE A 108 16.67 2.49 -13.82
C ILE A 108 16.80 1.16 -13.05
N VAL A 109 17.97 0.87 -12.50
CA VAL A 109 18.25 -0.38 -11.77
C VAL A 109 17.50 -0.44 -10.44
N ALA A 110 17.39 0.67 -9.69
CA ALA A 110 16.59 0.71 -8.48
C ALA A 110 15.10 0.57 -8.80
N PHE A 111 14.64 1.22 -9.86
CA PHE A 111 13.25 1.13 -10.32
C PHE A 111 12.84 -0.28 -10.77
N PHE A 112 13.67 -1.01 -11.52
CA PHE A 112 13.34 -2.39 -11.88
C PHE A 112 13.45 -3.38 -10.71
N ARG A 113 14.34 -3.13 -9.75
CA ARG A 113 14.34 -3.88 -8.48
C ARG A 113 13.03 -3.69 -7.72
N ALA A 114 12.53 -2.47 -7.68
CA ALA A 114 11.25 -2.14 -7.09
C ALA A 114 10.07 -2.88 -7.74
N ILE A 115 10.09 -3.01 -9.07
CA ILE A 115 9.09 -3.75 -9.85
C ILE A 115 9.11 -5.24 -9.52
N SER A 116 10.29 -5.87 -9.47
CA SER A 116 10.38 -7.31 -9.22
C SER A 116 9.85 -7.72 -7.84
N LEU A 117 9.80 -6.78 -6.89
CA LEU A 117 9.15 -7.01 -5.60
C LEU A 117 7.62 -7.19 -5.74
N LEU A 118 6.99 -6.39 -6.61
CA LEU A 118 5.55 -6.47 -6.89
C LEU A 118 5.20 -7.77 -7.62
N GLU A 119 6.03 -8.21 -8.56
CA GLU A 119 5.79 -9.46 -9.30
C GLU A 119 5.84 -10.69 -8.39
N ASN A 120 6.71 -10.69 -7.37
CA ASN A 120 6.79 -11.79 -6.41
C ASN A 120 5.57 -11.86 -5.48
N SER A 121 4.97 -10.72 -5.08
CA SER A 121 3.73 -10.74 -4.29
C SER A 121 2.56 -11.30 -5.10
N GLU A 122 2.54 -11.05 -6.42
CA GLU A 122 1.51 -11.55 -7.32
C GLU A 122 1.45 -13.09 -7.35
N ILE A 123 2.59 -13.78 -7.25
CA ILE A 123 2.64 -15.26 -7.22
C ILE A 123 1.89 -15.79 -6.00
N GLY A 124 2.09 -15.18 -4.82
CA GLY A 124 1.40 -15.58 -3.59
C GLY A 124 -0.10 -15.34 -3.65
N MET A 125 -0.49 -14.17 -4.16
CA MET A 125 -1.90 -13.84 -4.37
C MET A 125 -2.56 -14.82 -5.35
N LYS A 126 -1.91 -15.16 -6.48
CA LYS A 126 -2.44 -16.13 -7.45
C LYS A 126 -2.77 -17.46 -6.80
N ARG A 127 -1.85 -18.03 -6.03
CA ARG A 127 -2.06 -19.31 -5.32
C ARG A 127 -3.22 -19.24 -4.33
N ALA A 128 -3.31 -18.15 -3.54
CA ALA A 128 -4.40 -17.96 -2.58
C ALA A 128 -5.78 -17.93 -3.27
N PHE A 129 -5.88 -17.24 -4.41
CA PHE A 129 -7.10 -17.19 -5.21
C PHE A 129 -7.43 -18.52 -5.88
N GLU A 130 -6.43 -19.26 -6.37
CA GLU A 130 -6.61 -20.62 -6.91
C GLU A 130 -7.17 -21.57 -5.85
N ASP A 131 -6.61 -21.58 -4.65
CA ASP A 131 -7.08 -22.44 -3.57
C ASP A 131 -8.47 -22.06 -3.10
N ARG A 132 -8.75 -20.75 -2.96
CA ARG A 132 -10.11 -20.28 -2.66
C ARG A 132 -11.09 -20.69 -3.76
N SER A 133 -10.68 -20.62 -5.03
CA SER A 133 -11.54 -20.98 -6.16
C SER A 133 -12.02 -22.43 -6.09
N LYS A 134 -11.13 -23.35 -5.69
CA LYS A 134 -11.46 -24.76 -5.48
C LYS A 134 -12.47 -24.94 -4.35
N LEU A 135 -12.29 -24.20 -3.25
CA LEU A 135 -13.17 -24.28 -2.07
C LEU A 135 -14.58 -23.76 -2.34
N VAL A 136 -14.72 -22.66 -3.09
CA VAL A 136 -16.03 -22.04 -3.36
C VAL A 136 -16.67 -22.52 -4.66
N GLY A 137 -16.02 -23.40 -5.42
CA GLY A 137 -16.53 -23.91 -6.71
C GLY A 137 -16.67 -22.83 -7.79
N LYS A 138 -15.92 -21.72 -7.68
CA LYS A 138 -15.99 -20.55 -8.59
C LYS A 138 -14.59 -20.05 -8.88
N VAL A 139 -14.29 -19.79 -10.15
CA VAL A 139 -12.98 -19.22 -10.54
C VAL A 139 -12.88 -17.78 -10.05
N LEU A 140 -11.93 -17.53 -9.15
CA LEU A 140 -11.55 -16.23 -8.63
C LEU A 140 -10.12 -15.92 -9.10
N LYS A 141 -9.86 -14.67 -9.47
CA LYS A 141 -8.52 -14.20 -9.85
C LYS A 141 -8.13 -13.00 -8.99
N PRO A 142 -6.84 -12.78 -8.68
CA PRO A 142 -6.41 -11.60 -7.92
C PRO A 142 -6.91 -10.29 -8.52
N LYS A 143 -6.97 -10.20 -9.86
CA LYS A 143 -7.51 -9.04 -10.56
C LYS A 143 -8.99 -8.77 -10.29
N ASP A 144 -9.76 -9.72 -9.75
CA ASP A 144 -11.17 -9.52 -9.42
C ASP A 144 -11.35 -8.80 -8.08
N SER A 145 -10.25 -8.46 -7.39
CA SER A 145 -10.24 -7.80 -6.08
C SER A 145 -9.95 -6.31 -6.18
N TRP A 146 -10.39 -5.56 -5.16
CA TRP A 146 -9.81 -4.25 -4.88
C TRP A 146 -8.39 -4.44 -4.32
N HIS A 147 -7.50 -3.50 -4.62
CA HIS A 147 -6.13 -3.56 -4.14
C HIS A 147 -5.79 -2.28 -3.36
N LEU A 148 -5.47 -2.41 -2.08
CA LEU A 148 -4.93 -1.31 -1.30
C LEU A 148 -3.44 -1.22 -1.61
N GLN A 149 -3.04 -0.23 -2.42
CA GLN A 149 -1.65 -0.04 -2.86
C GLN A 149 -0.79 0.65 -1.80
N ALA A 150 -1.39 1.55 -1.02
CA ALA A 150 -0.69 2.33 -0.02
C ALA A 150 -1.68 2.76 1.06
N ILE A 151 -1.25 2.69 2.31
CA ILE A 151 -1.93 3.36 3.41
C ILE A 151 -0.89 3.88 4.38
N MET A 152 -1.12 5.09 4.86
CA MET A 152 -0.14 5.85 5.62
C MET A 152 -0.86 6.73 6.61
N THR A 153 -0.27 6.89 7.79
CA THR A 153 -0.72 7.84 8.81
C THR A 153 0.45 8.74 9.17
N SER A 154 0.19 10.03 9.30
CA SER A 154 1.18 10.96 9.85
C SER A 154 1.52 10.55 11.28
N LYS A 155 2.80 10.67 11.65
CA LYS A 155 3.30 10.25 12.96
C LYS A 155 2.58 10.92 14.12
N ALA A 156 2.26 12.22 13.97
CA ALA A 156 1.52 12.99 14.96
C ALA A 156 0.12 12.41 15.26
N PHE A 157 -0.41 11.60 14.34
CA PHE A 157 -1.71 10.95 14.41
C PHE A 157 -1.62 9.42 14.55
N GLU A 158 -0.41 8.88 14.72
CA GLU A 158 -0.22 7.45 14.94
C GLU A 158 -0.96 6.99 16.21
N GLY A 159 -1.53 5.78 16.18
CA GLY A 159 -2.27 5.22 17.32
C GLY A 159 -3.70 5.75 17.49
N ARG A 160 -4.14 6.75 16.72
CA ARG A 160 -5.49 7.34 16.80
C ARG A 160 -6.55 6.60 15.97
N GLY A 161 -6.28 5.36 15.57
CA GLY A 161 -7.22 4.55 14.77
C GLY A 161 -7.39 4.97 13.31
N LEU A 162 -6.63 5.95 12.80
CA LEU A 162 -6.79 6.47 11.43
C LEU A 162 -6.60 5.40 10.35
N MET A 163 -5.68 4.44 10.55
CA MET A 163 -5.49 3.35 9.59
C MET A 163 -6.76 2.49 9.47
N SER A 164 -7.39 2.15 10.60
CA SER A 164 -8.64 1.41 10.61
C SER A 164 -9.80 2.22 10.04
N LEU A 165 -9.84 3.54 10.28
CA LEU A 165 -10.82 4.44 9.68
C LEU A 165 -10.71 4.44 8.14
N LEU A 166 -9.51 4.64 7.61
CA LEU A 166 -9.23 4.66 6.17
C LEU A 166 -9.55 3.32 5.49
N GLN A 167 -9.22 2.20 6.14
CA GLN A 167 -9.57 0.85 5.67
C GLN A 167 -11.09 0.67 5.58
N ARG A 168 -11.82 1.00 6.66
CA ARG A 168 -13.29 0.86 6.71
C ARG A 168 -14.00 1.76 5.70
N GLU A 169 -13.46 2.95 5.42
CA GLU A 169 -13.96 3.80 4.33
C GLU A 169 -13.85 3.08 2.98
N GLY A 170 -12.68 2.48 2.71
CA GLY A 170 -12.47 1.68 1.50
C GLY A 170 -13.42 0.49 1.41
N PHE A 171 -13.68 -0.20 2.53
CA PHE A 171 -14.64 -1.30 2.59
C PHE A 171 -16.05 -0.82 2.26
N ALA A 172 -16.50 0.27 2.89
CA ALA A 172 -17.81 0.84 2.66
C ALA A 172 -17.97 1.28 1.20
N HIS A 173 -16.91 1.83 0.60
CA HIS A 173 -16.90 2.18 -0.81
C HIS A 173 -17.03 0.95 -1.71
N ALA A 174 -16.22 -0.09 -1.50
CA ALA A 174 -16.26 -1.32 -2.27
C ALA A 174 -17.66 -1.97 -2.24
N ILE A 175 -18.30 -1.99 -1.07
CA ILE A 175 -19.68 -2.49 -0.90
C ILE A 175 -20.68 -1.62 -1.64
N LYS A 176 -20.58 -0.29 -1.51
CA LYS A 176 -21.47 0.65 -2.21
C LYS A 176 -21.40 0.46 -3.72
N VAL A 177 -20.19 0.34 -4.29
CA VAL A 177 -19.98 0.10 -5.72
C VAL A 177 -20.62 -1.21 -6.14
N ALA A 178 -20.37 -2.31 -5.42
CA ALA A 178 -20.93 -3.61 -5.71
C ALA A 178 -22.47 -3.59 -5.70
N LYS A 179 -23.07 -2.99 -4.65
CA LYS A 179 -24.53 -2.84 -4.53
C LYS A 179 -25.11 -2.03 -5.69
N SER A 180 -24.47 -0.92 -6.06
CA SER A 180 -24.95 -0.07 -7.18
C SER A 180 -24.91 -0.77 -8.53
N ALA A 181 -24.01 -1.75 -8.69
CA ALA A 181 -23.86 -2.54 -9.91
C ALA A 181 -24.64 -3.87 -9.89
N GLY A 182 -25.35 -4.19 -8.80
CA GLY A 182 -25.99 -5.50 -8.62
C GLY A 182 -25.00 -6.67 -8.59
N GLN A 183 -23.78 -6.42 -8.10
CA GLN A 183 -22.68 -7.39 -8.06
C GLN A 183 -22.37 -7.83 -6.63
N GLU A 184 -21.77 -9.01 -6.50
CA GLU A 184 -21.16 -9.46 -5.24
C GLU A 184 -20.02 -8.52 -4.83
N VAL A 185 -19.88 -8.30 -3.51
CA VAL A 185 -18.77 -7.57 -2.92
C VAL A 185 -17.47 -8.32 -3.26
N LYS A 186 -16.52 -7.58 -3.83
CA LYS A 186 -15.24 -8.14 -4.25
C LYS A 186 -14.27 -8.22 -3.07
N PRO A 187 -13.39 -9.24 -3.02
CA PRO A 187 -12.31 -9.29 -2.04
C PRO A 187 -11.41 -8.06 -2.09
N ILE A 188 -10.63 -7.86 -1.04
CA ILE A 188 -9.64 -6.81 -0.95
C ILE A 188 -8.28 -7.42 -0.67
N THR A 189 -7.26 -7.01 -1.44
CA THR A 189 -5.88 -7.49 -1.32
C THR A 189 -4.95 -6.37 -0.87
N LEU A 190 -3.89 -6.74 -0.16
CA LEU A 190 -2.79 -5.85 0.19
C LEU A 190 -1.49 -6.62 0.50
N GLU A 191 -0.38 -5.89 0.57
CA GLU A 191 0.89 -6.38 1.07
C GLU A 191 1.35 -5.59 2.31
N ALA A 192 1.43 -6.27 3.46
CA ALA A 192 2.00 -5.70 4.67
C ALA A 192 3.54 -5.84 4.67
N SER A 193 4.24 -4.76 5.00
CA SER A 193 5.72 -4.66 5.03
C SER A 193 6.35 -5.09 6.36
N SER A 194 5.53 -5.31 7.38
CA SER A 194 5.99 -5.50 8.75
C SER A 194 4.96 -6.28 9.55
N ASP A 195 5.44 -6.96 10.59
CA ASP A 195 4.60 -7.70 11.53
C ASP A 195 3.57 -6.77 12.20
N ARG A 196 3.99 -5.55 12.53
CA ARG A 196 3.10 -4.52 13.08
C ARG A 196 1.96 -4.16 12.12
N ALA A 197 2.24 -3.94 10.84
CA ALA A 197 1.20 -3.63 9.86
C ALA A 197 0.27 -4.84 9.64
N ARG A 198 0.86 -6.02 9.51
CA ARG A 198 0.18 -7.31 9.38
C ARG A 198 -0.84 -7.52 10.49
N ASP A 199 -0.45 -7.38 11.74
CA ASP A 199 -1.32 -7.63 12.89
C ASP A 199 -2.50 -6.65 12.92
N ARG A 200 -2.26 -5.39 12.53
CA ARG A 200 -3.34 -4.40 12.40
C ARG A 200 -4.34 -4.75 11.29
N TYR A 201 -3.89 -5.32 10.18
CA TYR A 201 -4.81 -5.80 9.14
C TYR A 201 -5.52 -7.08 9.56
N PHE A 202 -4.87 -7.96 10.31
CA PHE A 202 -5.51 -9.16 10.87
C PHE A 202 -6.73 -8.78 11.72
N HIS A 203 -6.64 -7.73 12.54
CA HIS A 203 -7.78 -7.16 13.28
C HIS A 203 -8.91 -6.57 12.43
N LEU A 204 -8.72 -6.44 11.11
CA LEU A 204 -9.70 -5.97 10.15
C LEU A 204 -10.25 -7.10 9.26
N GLY A 205 -10.02 -8.36 9.63
CA GLY A 205 -10.57 -9.53 8.93
C GLY A 205 -9.73 -9.99 7.73
N TYR A 206 -8.47 -9.55 7.64
CA TYR A 206 -7.56 -10.05 6.61
C TYR A 206 -6.93 -11.39 7.01
N GLU A 207 -6.85 -12.30 6.05
CA GLU A 207 -6.20 -13.60 6.15
C GLU A 207 -4.88 -13.60 5.35
N PHE A 208 -3.97 -14.51 5.68
CA PHE A 208 -2.74 -14.70 4.91
C PHE A 208 -3.01 -15.46 3.62
N ALA A 209 -2.30 -15.07 2.55
CA ALA A 209 -2.06 -15.99 1.44
C ALA A 209 -1.27 -17.24 1.94
N PRO A 210 -1.23 -18.35 1.19
CA PRO A 210 -0.37 -19.47 1.54
C PRO A 210 1.12 -19.08 1.62
N ASN A 211 1.89 -19.77 2.46
CA ASN A 211 3.36 -19.66 2.56
C ASN A 211 3.90 -18.26 2.89
N GLN A 212 3.30 -17.57 3.88
CA GLN A 212 3.80 -16.28 4.39
C GLN A 212 4.75 -16.44 5.60
N PRO A 213 5.67 -15.48 5.83
CA PRO A 213 6.00 -14.32 4.98
C PRO A 213 6.77 -14.71 3.71
N PHE A 214 6.61 -13.94 2.64
CA PHE A 214 7.58 -13.93 1.56
C PHE A 214 8.84 -13.18 1.98
N ILE A 215 10.00 -13.80 1.74
CA ILE A 215 11.30 -13.15 1.98
C ILE A 215 11.89 -12.71 0.65
N LEU A 216 11.86 -11.41 0.39
CA LEU A 216 12.36 -10.83 -0.85
C LEU A 216 13.85 -10.48 -0.73
N GLY A 217 14.64 -10.82 -1.75
CA GLY A 217 16.05 -10.47 -1.80
C GLY A 217 16.94 -11.15 -0.76
N LYS A 218 16.51 -12.29 -0.18
CA LYS A 218 17.33 -13.11 0.72
C LYS A 218 18.70 -13.39 0.10
N GLY A 219 19.76 -13.22 0.89
CA GLY A 219 21.15 -13.35 0.45
C GLY A 219 21.69 -12.15 -0.33
N LYS A 220 20.90 -11.11 -0.59
CA LYS A 220 21.29 -9.91 -1.35
C LYS A 220 21.05 -8.60 -0.61
N VAL A 221 19.97 -8.52 0.15
CA VAL A 221 19.58 -7.31 0.90
C VAL A 221 19.30 -7.67 2.36
N ASP A 222 19.42 -6.68 3.24
CA ASP A 222 19.01 -6.80 4.64
C ASP A 222 17.49 -6.71 4.81
N ASP A 223 17.04 -6.72 6.07
CA ASP A 223 15.62 -6.62 6.43
C ASP A 223 15.00 -5.25 6.13
N ASN A 224 15.82 -4.24 5.82
CA ASN A 224 15.42 -2.92 5.37
C ASN A 224 15.35 -2.81 3.84
N GLY A 225 15.82 -3.83 3.11
CA GLY A 225 15.92 -3.82 1.66
C GLY A 225 17.15 -3.14 1.10
N LEU A 226 18.13 -2.84 1.96
CA LEU A 226 19.41 -2.27 1.55
C LEU A 226 20.36 -3.39 1.11
N LYS A 227 21.09 -3.14 0.02
CA LYS A 227 22.11 -4.10 -0.44
C LYS A 227 23.19 -4.24 0.63
N THR A 228 23.54 -5.48 0.97
CA THR A 228 24.59 -5.76 1.95
C THR A 228 25.53 -6.83 1.42
N SER A 229 26.82 -6.72 1.76
CA SER A 229 27.84 -7.73 1.47
C SER A 229 27.97 -8.77 2.59
N SER A 230 27.38 -8.51 3.76
CA SER A 230 27.37 -9.46 4.88
C SER A 230 26.28 -10.51 4.66
N SER A 231 26.69 -11.78 4.53
CA SER A 231 25.78 -12.92 4.39
C SER A 231 24.83 -13.04 5.59
N GLU A 232 25.31 -12.75 6.79
CA GLU A 232 24.52 -12.77 8.04
C GLU A 232 23.43 -11.69 8.03
N LYS A 233 23.74 -10.49 7.54
CA LYS A 233 22.78 -9.38 7.46
C LYS A 233 21.85 -9.52 6.26
N ALA A 234 22.21 -10.30 5.24
CA ALA A 234 21.46 -10.47 4.01
C ALA A 234 20.18 -11.32 4.19
N THR A 235 19.34 -10.96 5.14
CA THR A 235 18.16 -11.73 5.56
C THR A 235 16.96 -11.54 4.64
N GLY A 236 16.95 -10.47 3.84
CA GLY A 236 15.85 -10.12 2.95
C GLY A 236 14.66 -9.50 3.67
N ILE A 237 13.69 -9.04 2.89
CA ILE A 237 12.57 -8.23 3.35
C ILE A 237 11.33 -9.10 3.51
N ARG A 238 10.67 -9.01 4.65
CA ARG A 238 9.43 -9.73 4.94
C ARG A 238 8.23 -9.00 4.35
N ILE A 239 7.50 -9.67 3.47
CA ILE A 239 6.22 -9.20 2.93
C ILE A 239 5.13 -10.21 3.27
N TYR A 240 3.98 -9.70 3.71
CA TYR A 240 2.79 -10.49 3.96
C TYR A 240 1.71 -10.13 2.94
N CYS A 241 1.45 -11.05 2.01
CA CYS A 241 0.27 -10.97 1.14
C CYS A 241 -0.97 -11.31 1.96
N MET A 242 -1.92 -10.38 2.05
CA MET A 242 -3.13 -10.55 2.85
C MET A 242 -4.39 -10.26 2.04
N ILE A 243 -5.46 -11.02 2.34
CA ILE A 243 -6.72 -10.97 1.62
C ILE A 243 -7.86 -10.87 2.62
N ASN A 244 -8.74 -9.88 2.45
CA ASN A 244 -10.03 -9.84 3.09
C ASN A 244 -11.08 -10.32 2.09
N TRP A 245 -11.57 -11.55 2.26
CA TRP A 245 -12.55 -12.17 1.36
C TRP A 245 -13.93 -11.54 1.46
N ASN A 246 -14.29 -11.04 2.64
CA ASN A 246 -15.61 -10.51 2.97
C ASN A 246 -15.43 -9.18 3.73
N PRO A 247 -15.07 -8.09 3.03
CA PRO A 247 -14.78 -6.83 3.69
C PRO A 247 -16.03 -6.30 4.40
N ASP A 248 -15.86 -5.92 5.67
CA ASP A 248 -16.94 -5.44 6.55
C ASP A 248 -16.51 -4.13 7.24
N PRO A 249 -17.19 -3.00 6.97
CA PRO A 249 -16.89 -1.70 7.58
C PRO A 249 -17.02 -1.67 9.11
N GLU A 250 -17.78 -2.59 9.69
CA GLU A 250 -18.02 -2.68 11.14
C GLU A 250 -17.03 -3.64 11.83
N HIS A 251 -16.22 -4.37 11.05
CA HIS A 251 -15.29 -5.35 11.60
C HIS A 251 -14.36 -4.74 12.66
N GLY A 252 -14.31 -5.38 13.83
CA GLY A 252 -13.47 -4.97 14.95
C GLY A 252 -13.87 -3.63 15.61
N ARG A 253 -15.05 -3.06 15.32
CA ARG A 253 -15.60 -2.02 16.19
C ARG A 253 -16.08 -2.69 17.48
N LYS A 254 -15.54 -2.26 18.62
CA LYS A 254 -16.15 -2.58 19.90
C LYS A 254 -17.46 -1.81 19.96
N GLU A 255 -18.56 -2.49 20.27
CA GLU A 255 -19.78 -1.80 20.67
C GLU A 255 -19.41 -0.84 21.81
N SER A 256 -19.65 0.46 21.60
CA SER A 256 -19.54 1.40 22.69
C SER A 256 -20.59 0.97 23.71
N LYS A 257 -20.15 0.45 24.86
CA LYS A 257 -21.02 0.35 26.02
C LYS A 257 -21.46 1.76 26.36
N ASN A 258 -22.69 2.10 25.98
CA ASN A 258 -23.38 3.31 26.40
C ASN A 258 -23.58 3.29 27.92
#